data_AF-A0A957C0G8-F1
#
_entry.id   AF-A0A957C0G8-F1
#
_cell.length_a   1.000
_cell.length_b   1.000
_cell.length_c   1.000
_cell.angle_alpha   90.00
_cell.angle_beta   90.00
_cell.angle_gamma   90.00
#
_symmetry.space_group_name_H-M   'P 1'
#
loop_
_entity.id
_entity.type
_entity.pdbx_description
1 polymer ?
#
loop_
_entity_poly.entity_id
_entity_poly.type
_entity_poly.pdbx_seq_one_letter_code
_entity_poly.pdbx_strand_id
1 'polypeptide(L)'
;MSNRISLADKMRRSQSSASDASDAAEVKSSLKDALSARKSAATEKASSLADRIQQKSSNTAESAMDALMGGVDSAQELSEEAAAELESAVEEARTRYNDLLSRVKLTDIISETESLGSSIQTLPDDIAQIRQRGYTFHSYLEDKVVVLAERWDGVNDRIEDWLEEETTDLEDEVAAAAGLVSRLGGDVNSRHQKVVEKLSAVLDTMESQVSASEEKIQALYGEVEREVSKTKAQVAKIEKYLDWLEAASFQLKPGEGLYIAAEAEWTDDKDKPDGYLFVTDQRMIFEQNEKTGKRLGMFGGKQTQEVLW
;
A
#
# COMPACT_ATOMS: atom_id res chain seq x y z
N MET A 1 -14.45 16.40 19.01
CA MET A 1 -13.10 16.73 18.52
C MET A 1 -12.09 16.18 19.52
N SER A 2 -11.67 14.92 19.36
CA SER A 2 -10.53 14.41 20.14
C SER A 2 -9.28 15.16 19.70
N ASN A 3 -8.48 15.62 20.66
CA ASN A 3 -7.21 16.30 20.42
C ASN A 3 -6.20 15.26 19.90
N ARG A 4 -6.29 14.90 18.61
CA ARG A 4 -5.41 13.93 17.96
C ARG A 4 -4.03 14.58 17.80
N ILE A 5 -3.02 14.03 18.46
CA ILE A 5 -1.62 14.44 18.27
C ILE A 5 -1.17 13.90 16.91
N SER A 6 -0.71 14.80 16.02
CA SER A 6 -0.24 14.44 14.68
C SER A 6 0.97 13.50 14.73
N LEU A 7 1.14 12.67 13.69
CA LEU A 7 2.32 11.83 13.49
C LEU A 7 3.58 12.69 13.46
N ALA A 8 3.49 13.85 12.81
CA ALA A 8 4.55 14.84 12.75
C ALA A 8 4.97 15.37 14.14
N ASP A 9 4.01 15.76 14.98
CA ASP A 9 4.31 16.27 16.32
C ASP A 9 4.95 15.19 17.19
N LYS A 10 4.54 13.93 17.03
CA LYS A 10 5.19 12.79 17.70
C LYS A 10 6.62 12.60 17.20
N MET A 11 6.86 12.65 15.90
CA MET A 11 8.22 12.53 15.35
C MET A 11 9.13 13.67 15.80
N ARG A 12 8.64 14.92 15.80
CA ARG A 12 9.40 16.07 16.31
C ARG A 12 9.72 15.91 17.79
N ARG A 13 8.77 15.42 18.60
CA ARG A 13 9.03 15.08 20.01
C ARG A 13 10.10 14.00 20.14
N SER A 14 10.01 12.92 19.37
CA SER A 14 11.01 11.85 19.34
C SER A 14 12.40 12.35 18.99
N GLN A 15 12.52 13.27 18.03
CA GLN A 15 13.81 13.86 17.66
C GLN A 15 14.35 14.75 18.78
N SER A 16 13.48 15.54 19.43
CA SER A 16 13.88 16.40 20.56
C SER A 16 14.24 15.63 21.84
N SER A 17 13.65 14.45 22.05
CA SER A 17 13.84 13.61 23.22
C SER A 17 14.89 12.51 23.02
N ALA A 18 15.57 12.47 21.85
CA ALA A 18 16.56 11.44 21.51
C ALA A 18 17.80 11.43 22.44
N SER A 19 17.89 12.35 23.41
CA SER A 19 18.85 12.26 24.52
C SER A 19 18.47 11.27 25.62
N ASP A 20 17.20 10.82 25.68
CA ASP A 20 16.70 9.91 26.72
C ASP A 20 15.95 8.70 26.13
N ALA A 21 16.48 7.50 26.35
CA ALA A 21 15.97 6.26 25.75
C ALA A 21 14.55 5.89 26.22
N SER A 22 14.15 6.37 27.40
CA SER A 22 12.81 6.21 27.96
C SER A 22 11.74 6.89 27.09
N ASP A 23 12.00 8.14 26.68
CA ASP A 23 11.03 8.97 25.98
C ASP A 23 10.81 8.50 24.54
N ALA A 24 11.86 7.98 23.89
CA ALA A 24 11.76 7.41 22.54
C ALA A 24 10.84 6.18 22.49
N ALA A 25 10.86 5.33 23.52
CA ALA A 25 10.00 4.16 23.61
C ALA A 25 8.52 4.54 23.81
N GLU A 26 8.25 5.56 24.64
CA GLU A 26 6.90 6.06 24.89
C GLU A 26 6.29 6.70 23.63
N VAL A 27 7.08 7.48 22.88
CA VAL A 27 6.63 8.07 21.62
C VAL A 27 6.29 7.00 20.59
N LYS A 28 7.14 5.97 20.43
CA LYS A 28 6.86 4.83 19.53
C LYS A 28 5.58 4.08 19.90
N SER A 29 5.36 3.83 21.20
CA SER A 29 4.11 3.21 21.67
C SER A 29 2.90 4.07 21.28
N SER A 30 2.94 5.36 21.56
CA SER A 30 1.83 6.28 21.25
C SER A 30 1.53 6.38 19.74
N LEU A 31 2.55 6.21 18.89
CA LEU A 31 2.46 6.23 17.44
C LEU A 31 1.72 4.98 16.92
N LYS A 32 2.11 3.82 17.47
CA LYS A 32 1.50 2.53 17.18
C LYS A 32 0.04 2.49 17.65
N ASP A 33 -0.24 3.04 18.83
CA ASP A 33 -1.59 3.09 19.40
C ASP A 33 -2.53 3.99 18.58
N ALA A 34 -2.02 5.10 18.03
CA ALA A 34 -2.82 5.97 17.16
C ALA A 34 -3.16 5.32 15.82
N LEU A 35 -2.23 4.57 15.22
CA LEU A 35 -2.52 3.83 14.00
C LEU A 35 -3.42 2.62 14.25
N SER A 36 -3.24 1.89 15.34
CA SER A 36 -4.13 0.77 15.67
C SER A 36 -5.56 1.27 15.92
N ALA A 37 -5.71 2.43 16.58
CA ALA A 37 -7.00 3.08 16.74
C ALA A 37 -7.59 3.54 15.39
N ARG A 38 -6.78 4.13 14.49
CA ARG A 38 -7.21 4.51 13.14
C ARG A 38 -7.63 3.29 12.30
N LYS A 39 -6.84 2.23 12.30
CA LYS A 39 -7.14 0.94 11.67
C LYS A 39 -8.44 0.35 12.20
N SER A 40 -8.60 0.30 13.52
CA SER A 40 -9.83 -0.18 14.15
C SER A 40 -11.03 0.65 13.70
N ALA A 41 -10.91 1.97 13.67
CA ALA A 41 -11.99 2.86 13.23
C ALA A 41 -12.34 2.68 11.75
N ALA A 42 -11.34 2.56 10.86
CA ALA A 42 -11.55 2.30 9.43
C ALA A 42 -12.19 0.92 9.19
N THR A 43 -11.72 -0.10 9.90
CA THR A 43 -12.26 -1.48 9.80
C THR A 43 -13.68 -1.56 10.36
N GLU A 44 -13.94 -0.90 11.48
CA GLU A 44 -15.27 -0.80 12.09
C GLU A 44 -16.23 -0.03 11.16
N LYS A 45 -15.78 1.06 10.54
CA LYS A 45 -16.54 1.79 9.53
C LYS A 45 -16.86 0.90 8.31
N ALA A 46 -15.88 0.20 7.75
CA ALA A 46 -16.09 -0.71 6.62
C ALA A 46 -17.02 -1.89 6.98
N SER A 47 -16.90 -2.45 8.19
CA SER A 47 -17.81 -3.47 8.70
C SER A 47 -19.22 -2.91 8.86
N SER A 48 -19.36 -1.71 9.45
CA SER A 48 -20.66 -1.06 9.63
C SER A 48 -21.36 -0.75 8.31
N LEU A 49 -20.60 -0.43 7.26
CA LEU A 49 -21.11 -0.26 5.90
C LEU A 49 -21.61 -1.60 5.36
N ALA A 50 -20.81 -2.66 5.47
CA ALA A 50 -21.21 -3.99 5.04
C ALA A 50 -22.48 -4.47 5.77
N ASP A 51 -22.57 -4.25 7.08
CA ASP A 51 -23.74 -4.59 7.90
C ASP A 51 -24.98 -3.77 7.49
N ARG A 52 -24.80 -2.45 7.25
CA ARG A 52 -25.88 -1.56 6.77
C ARG A 52 -26.39 -1.99 5.39
N ILE A 53 -25.48 -2.32 4.47
CA ILE A 53 -25.82 -2.85 3.13
C ILE A 53 -26.59 -4.16 3.25
N GLN A 54 -26.14 -5.08 4.11
CA GLN A 54 -26.80 -6.37 4.32
C GLN A 54 -28.19 -6.19 4.93
N GLN A 55 -28.35 -5.27 5.88
CA GLN A 55 -29.64 -4.97 6.50
C GLN A 55 -30.61 -4.32 5.51
N LYS A 56 -30.14 -3.32 4.74
CA LYS A 56 -30.95 -2.59 3.76
C LYS A 56 -31.34 -3.48 2.57
N SER A 57 -30.45 -4.36 2.12
CA SER A 57 -30.77 -5.37 1.10
C SER A 57 -31.78 -6.40 1.59
N SER A 58 -31.68 -6.89 2.82
CA SER A 58 -32.68 -7.78 3.44
C SER A 58 -34.06 -7.13 3.49
N ASN A 59 -34.15 -5.87 3.96
CA ASN A 59 -35.41 -5.13 4.03
C ASN A 59 -36.03 -4.91 2.64
N THR A 60 -35.18 -4.63 1.64
CA THR A 60 -35.60 -4.44 0.25
C THR A 60 -36.08 -5.75 -0.38
N ALA A 61 -35.42 -6.87 -0.08
CA ALA A 61 -35.80 -8.20 -0.54
C ALA A 61 -37.14 -8.65 0.05
N GLU A 62 -37.37 -8.41 1.35
CA GLU A 62 -38.62 -8.70 2.03
C GLU A 62 -39.79 -7.90 1.43
N SER A 63 -39.58 -6.61 1.18
CA SER A 63 -40.57 -5.74 0.54
C SER A 63 -40.83 -6.13 -0.94
N ALA A 64 -39.82 -6.62 -1.65
CA ALA A 64 -39.97 -7.11 -3.03
C ALA A 64 -40.72 -8.45 -3.10
N MET A 65 -40.52 -9.37 -2.14
CA MET A 65 -41.27 -10.63 -2.07
C MET A 65 -42.75 -10.40 -1.81
N ASP A 66 -43.10 -9.45 -0.93
CA ASP A 66 -44.50 -9.08 -0.65
C ASP A 66 -45.19 -8.53 -1.92
N ALA A 67 -44.48 -7.72 -2.71
CA ALA A 67 -44.98 -7.21 -3.99
C ALA A 67 -45.14 -8.29 -5.09
N LEU A 68 -44.28 -9.31 -5.09
CA LEU A 68 -44.33 -10.42 -6.06
C LEU A 68 -45.49 -11.39 -5.80
N MET A 69 -45.90 -11.57 -4.54
CA MET A 69 -47.05 -12.40 -4.17
C MET A 69 -48.40 -11.80 -4.61
N GLY A 70 -48.45 -10.49 -4.92
CA GLY A 70 -49.66 -9.78 -5.35
C GLY A 70 -49.91 -9.73 -6.87
N GLY A 71 -48.97 -10.17 -7.70
CA GLY A 71 -48.99 -9.98 -9.16
C GLY A 71 -48.96 -11.29 -9.95
N VAL A 72 -50.10 -11.99 -10.06
CA VAL A 72 -50.24 -13.17 -10.92
C VAL A 72 -50.43 -12.72 -12.38
N ASP A 73 -49.38 -12.18 -12.98
CA ASP A 73 -49.28 -12.13 -14.43
C ASP A 73 -48.62 -13.45 -14.92
N SER A 74 -48.80 -13.87 -16.16
CA SER A 74 -48.31 -15.18 -16.61
C SER A 74 -46.91 -15.06 -17.21
N ALA A 75 -45.89 -15.64 -16.57
CA ALA A 75 -44.55 -15.73 -17.15
C ALA A 75 -44.57 -16.72 -18.33
N GLN A 76 -44.14 -16.28 -19.52
CA GLN A 76 -44.00 -17.16 -20.68
C GLN A 76 -42.68 -17.94 -20.58
N GLU A 77 -42.74 -19.24 -20.92
CA GLU A 77 -41.56 -20.09 -21.08
C GLU A 77 -40.69 -19.57 -22.24
N LEU A 78 -39.38 -19.44 -21.98
CA LEU A 78 -38.38 -19.05 -22.95
C LEU A 78 -37.98 -20.26 -23.82
N SER A 79 -37.45 -20.01 -25.03
CA SER A 79 -36.75 -21.06 -25.76
C SER A 79 -35.51 -21.51 -24.98
N GLU A 80 -35.07 -22.74 -25.17
CA GLU A 80 -33.87 -23.29 -24.50
C GLU A 80 -32.63 -22.41 -24.71
N GLU A 81 -32.45 -21.89 -25.93
CA GLU A 81 -31.38 -20.95 -26.28
C GLU A 81 -31.50 -19.61 -25.54
N ALA A 82 -32.69 -19.00 -25.51
CA ALA A 82 -32.91 -17.72 -24.82
C ALA A 82 -32.83 -17.85 -23.29
N ALA A 83 -33.22 -19.01 -22.75
CA ALA A 83 -33.07 -19.33 -21.34
C ALA A 83 -31.58 -19.43 -20.97
N ALA A 84 -30.77 -20.13 -21.77
CA ALA A 84 -29.33 -20.27 -21.54
C ALA A 84 -28.58 -18.93 -21.65
N GLU A 85 -28.93 -18.09 -22.63
CA GLU A 85 -28.35 -16.74 -22.77
C GLU A 85 -28.69 -15.85 -21.57
N LEU A 86 -29.96 -15.87 -21.14
CA LEU A 86 -30.40 -15.08 -19.99
C LEU A 86 -29.79 -15.59 -18.67
N GLU A 87 -29.61 -16.90 -18.51
CA GLU A 87 -28.92 -17.49 -17.36
C GLU A 87 -27.45 -17.02 -17.30
N SER A 88 -26.75 -17.03 -18.44
CA SER A 88 -25.38 -16.49 -18.53
C SER A 88 -25.34 -15.00 -18.14
N ALA A 89 -26.29 -14.20 -18.62
CA ALA A 89 -26.35 -12.78 -18.30
C ALA A 89 -26.66 -12.52 -16.81
N VAL A 90 -27.49 -13.34 -16.18
CA VAL A 90 -27.76 -13.28 -14.73
C VAL A 90 -26.49 -13.58 -13.94
N GLU A 91 -25.75 -14.63 -14.30
CA GLU A 91 -24.51 -15.00 -13.60
C GLU A 91 -23.40 -13.96 -13.77
N GLU A 92 -23.27 -13.38 -14.97
CA GLU A 92 -22.35 -12.26 -15.20
C GLU A 92 -22.72 -11.05 -14.33
N ALA A 93 -23.99 -10.65 -14.32
CA ALA A 93 -24.45 -9.52 -13.51
C ALA A 93 -24.26 -9.75 -12.00
N ARG A 94 -24.47 -10.99 -11.51
CA ARG A 94 -24.18 -11.36 -10.12
C ARG A 94 -22.69 -11.27 -9.80
N THR A 95 -21.83 -11.75 -10.70
CA THR A 95 -20.38 -11.67 -10.54
C THR A 95 -19.91 -10.21 -10.48
N ARG A 96 -20.36 -9.38 -11.43
CA ARG A 96 -20.08 -7.93 -11.46
C ARG A 96 -20.57 -7.23 -10.18
N TYR A 97 -21.78 -7.54 -9.73
CA TYR A 97 -22.30 -6.99 -8.47
C TYR A 97 -21.43 -7.36 -7.27
N ASN A 98 -21.00 -8.62 -7.14
CA ASN A 98 -20.16 -9.05 -6.02
C ASN A 98 -18.77 -8.39 -6.05
N ASP A 99 -18.18 -8.23 -7.24
CA ASP A 99 -16.91 -7.51 -7.42
C ASP A 99 -17.04 -6.04 -7.01
N LEU A 100 -18.06 -5.34 -7.52
CA LEU A 100 -18.34 -3.95 -7.16
C LEU A 100 -18.63 -3.80 -5.66
N LEU A 101 -19.36 -4.74 -5.06
CA LEU A 101 -19.59 -4.74 -3.61
C LEU A 101 -18.28 -4.86 -2.82
N SER A 102 -17.29 -5.61 -3.33
CA SER A 102 -15.96 -5.68 -2.72
C SER A 102 -15.21 -4.36 -2.85
N ARG A 103 -15.28 -3.74 -4.03
CA ARG A 103 -14.62 -2.45 -4.32
C ARG A 103 -15.21 -1.27 -3.56
N VAL A 104 -16.52 -1.20 -3.38
CA VAL A 104 -17.22 -0.20 -2.56
C VAL A 104 -16.81 -0.24 -1.09
N LYS A 105 -16.37 -1.39 -0.59
CA LYS A 105 -15.80 -1.47 0.77
C LYS A 105 -14.43 -0.77 0.87
N LEU A 106 -13.85 -0.42 -0.28
CA LEU A 106 -12.58 0.29 -0.42
C LEU A 106 -11.45 -0.38 0.35
N THR A 107 -11.53 -1.70 0.48
CA THR A 107 -10.61 -2.51 1.30
C THR A 107 -9.18 -2.37 0.82
N ASP A 108 -8.98 -2.31 -0.49
CA ASP A 108 -7.66 -2.16 -1.10
C ASP A 108 -7.04 -0.80 -0.78
N ILE A 109 -7.81 0.28 -0.90
CA ILE A 109 -7.39 1.63 -0.52
C ILE A 109 -7.06 1.71 0.98
N ILE A 110 -7.88 1.11 1.84
CA ILE A 110 -7.62 1.07 3.29
C ILE A 110 -6.31 0.33 3.55
N SER A 111 -6.08 -0.81 2.89
CA SER A 111 -4.84 -1.58 3.01
C SER A 111 -3.61 -0.81 2.53
N GLU A 112 -3.70 -0.13 1.37
CA GLU A 112 -2.62 0.67 0.81
C GLU A 112 -2.27 1.86 1.71
N THR A 113 -3.28 2.56 2.23
CA THR A 113 -3.10 3.68 3.17
C THR A 113 -2.50 3.23 4.50
N GLU A 114 -2.92 2.08 5.03
CA GLU A 114 -2.29 1.47 6.21
C GLU A 114 -0.82 1.10 5.98
N SER A 115 -0.51 0.52 4.81
CA SER A 115 0.84 0.13 4.42
C SER A 115 1.75 1.36 4.27
N LEU A 116 1.24 2.44 3.66
CA LEU A 116 1.94 3.71 3.53
C LEU A 116 2.21 4.34 4.90
N GLY A 117 1.18 4.42 5.75
CA GLY A 117 1.32 4.90 7.12
C GLY A 117 2.39 4.12 7.88
N SER A 118 2.34 2.78 7.82
CA SER A 118 3.33 1.90 8.44
C SER A 118 4.74 2.15 7.91
N SER A 119 4.91 2.32 6.59
CA SER A 119 6.20 2.62 5.97
C SER A 119 6.78 3.96 6.44
N ILE A 120 5.94 4.98 6.64
CA ILE A 120 6.39 6.28 7.19
C ILE A 120 6.86 6.12 8.63
N GLN A 121 6.22 5.25 9.41
CA GLN A 121 6.58 5.00 10.80
C GLN A 121 7.90 4.26 10.99
N THR A 122 8.28 3.38 10.07
CA THR A 122 9.55 2.63 10.21
C THR A 122 10.76 3.47 9.79
N LEU A 123 10.58 4.43 8.88
CA LEU A 123 11.68 5.24 8.33
C LEU A 123 12.59 5.90 9.39
N PRO A 124 12.10 6.49 10.50
CA PRO A 124 12.97 7.01 11.56
C PRO A 124 13.90 5.94 12.16
N ASP A 125 13.41 4.72 12.33
CA ASP A 125 14.17 3.61 12.90
C ASP A 125 15.20 3.09 11.89
N ASP A 126 14.82 2.97 10.62
CA ASP A 126 15.72 2.60 9.53
C ASP A 126 16.87 3.63 9.42
N ILE A 127 16.56 4.93 9.54
CA ILE A 127 17.56 6.01 9.58
C ILE A 127 18.43 5.91 10.84
N ALA A 128 17.84 5.68 12.02
CA ALA A 128 18.61 5.53 13.26
C ALA A 128 19.58 4.35 13.19
N GLN A 129 19.21 3.26 12.52
CA GLN A 129 20.06 2.08 12.32
C GLN A 129 21.30 2.42 11.48
N ILE A 130 21.16 3.13 10.36
CA ILE A 130 22.33 3.57 9.57
C ILE A 130 23.21 4.55 10.34
N ARG A 131 22.64 5.38 11.24
CA ARG A 131 23.42 6.28 12.12
C ARG A 131 24.23 5.50 13.15
N GLN A 132 23.64 4.48 13.76
CA GLN A 132 24.34 3.61 14.73
C GLN A 132 25.52 2.88 14.07
N ARG A 133 25.42 2.56 12.78
CA ARG A 133 26.50 1.98 11.96
C ARG A 133 27.54 3.01 11.51
N GLY A 134 27.44 4.27 11.95
CA GLY A 134 28.44 5.31 11.70
C GLY A 134 28.24 6.12 10.41
N TYR A 135 27.09 6.01 9.74
CA TYR A 135 26.82 6.82 8.56
C TYR A 135 26.53 8.29 8.93
N THR A 136 27.37 9.22 8.49
CA THR A 136 27.28 10.64 8.90
C THR A 136 26.67 11.58 7.85
N PHE A 137 26.49 11.13 6.61
CA PHE A 137 25.97 11.96 5.52
C PHE A 137 24.45 11.88 5.37
N HIS A 138 23.89 12.71 4.50
CA HIS A 138 22.45 12.77 4.21
C HIS A 138 21.60 13.01 5.47
N SER A 139 22.01 13.95 6.32
CA SER A 139 21.26 14.38 7.51
C SER A 139 19.89 15.00 7.19
N TYR A 140 19.62 15.30 5.92
CA TYR A 140 18.31 15.76 5.48
C TYR A 140 17.24 14.66 5.51
N LEU A 141 17.63 13.37 5.61
CA LEU A 141 16.68 12.26 5.64
C LEU A 141 15.77 12.34 6.87
N GLU A 142 16.32 12.76 8.00
CA GLU A 142 15.60 12.98 9.25
C GLU A 142 14.50 14.04 9.10
N ASP A 143 14.84 15.20 8.51
CA ASP A 143 13.87 16.26 8.25
C ASP A 143 12.85 15.84 7.19
N LYS A 144 13.29 15.11 6.17
CA LYS A 144 12.42 14.60 5.10
C LYS A 144 11.34 13.70 5.67
N VAL A 145 11.67 12.82 6.61
CA VAL A 145 10.69 11.92 7.23
C VAL A 145 9.63 12.69 8.03
N VAL A 146 10.02 13.75 8.73
CA VAL A 146 9.05 14.63 9.43
C VAL A 146 8.10 15.29 8.42
N VAL A 147 8.63 15.82 7.31
CA VAL A 147 7.81 16.41 6.25
C VAL A 147 6.87 15.38 5.61
N LEU A 148 7.33 14.13 5.42
CA LEU A 148 6.48 13.05 4.90
C LEU A 148 5.36 12.69 5.88
N ALA A 149 5.64 12.66 7.18
CA ALA A 149 4.64 12.43 8.20
C ALA A 149 3.57 13.54 8.24
N GLU A 150 3.98 14.82 8.13
CA GLU A 150 3.05 15.95 8.06
C GLU A 150 2.14 15.88 6.84
N ARG A 151 2.71 15.59 5.67
CA ARG A 151 1.96 15.43 4.43
C ARG A 151 1.00 14.26 4.52
N TRP A 152 1.46 13.15 5.10
CA TRP A 152 0.65 11.96 5.29
C TRP A 152 -0.52 12.22 6.24
N ASP A 153 -0.32 12.91 7.36
CA ASP A 153 -1.44 13.26 8.25
C ASP A 153 -2.50 14.07 7.49
N GLY A 154 -2.08 15.09 6.74
CA GLY A 154 -3.01 15.91 5.95
C GLY A 154 -3.72 15.15 4.83
N VAL A 155 -3.05 14.18 4.20
CA VAL A 155 -3.67 13.30 3.19
C VAL A 155 -4.63 12.32 3.85
N ASN A 156 -4.19 11.65 4.91
CA ASN A 156 -4.98 10.64 5.62
C ASN A 156 -6.26 11.24 6.19
N ASP A 157 -6.21 12.44 6.76
CA ASP A 157 -7.42 13.10 7.27
C ASP A 157 -8.42 13.38 6.12
N ARG A 158 -7.94 13.79 4.93
CA ARG A 158 -8.81 13.96 3.75
C ARG A 158 -9.38 12.64 3.23
N ILE A 159 -8.61 11.56 3.30
CA ILE A 159 -9.09 10.22 2.94
C ILE A 159 -10.17 9.78 3.92
N GLU A 160 -9.97 9.99 5.23
CA GLU A 160 -10.98 9.69 6.26
C GLU A 160 -12.28 10.46 6.03
N ASP A 161 -12.20 11.77 5.76
CA ASP A 161 -13.36 12.61 5.47
C ASP A 161 -14.09 12.16 4.20
N TRP A 162 -13.33 11.89 3.14
CA TRP A 162 -13.90 11.47 1.85
C TRP A 162 -14.52 10.08 1.93
N LEU A 163 -13.91 9.13 2.66
CA LEU A 163 -14.47 7.80 2.88
C LEU A 163 -15.83 7.89 3.59
N GLU A 164 -16.01 8.86 4.48
CA GLU A 164 -17.28 9.08 5.19
C GLU A 164 -18.37 9.64 4.26
N GLU A 165 -18.01 10.56 3.37
CA GLU A 165 -18.91 11.13 2.35
C GLU A 165 -19.30 10.08 1.30
N GLU A 166 -18.33 9.45 0.65
CA GLU A 166 -18.57 8.51 -0.46
C GLU A 166 -19.35 7.27 -0.01
N THR A 167 -19.05 6.77 1.19
CA THR A 167 -19.77 5.62 1.76
C THR A 167 -21.29 5.90 1.81
N THR A 168 -21.69 7.13 2.11
CA THR A 168 -23.10 7.51 2.20
C THR A 168 -23.77 7.51 0.82
N ASP A 169 -23.07 7.97 -0.22
CA ASP A 169 -23.61 8.04 -1.57
C ASP A 169 -23.73 6.65 -2.21
N LEU A 170 -22.72 5.79 -2.05
CA LEU A 170 -22.72 4.43 -2.59
C LEU A 170 -23.73 3.50 -1.91
N GLU A 171 -24.15 3.80 -0.67
CA GLU A 171 -25.12 2.98 0.08
C GLU A 171 -26.50 2.90 -0.59
N ASP A 172 -26.94 3.96 -1.27
CA ASP A 172 -28.22 3.97 -1.97
C ASP A 172 -28.18 3.13 -3.25
N GLU A 173 -27.07 3.22 -3.99
CA GLU A 173 -26.85 2.49 -5.23
C GLU A 173 -26.66 0.99 -5.01
N VAL A 174 -25.88 0.62 -3.98
CA VAL A 174 -25.72 -0.77 -3.56
C VAL A 174 -27.06 -1.37 -3.15
N ALA A 175 -27.88 -0.63 -2.39
CA ALA A 175 -29.19 -1.12 -1.96
C ALA A 175 -30.14 -1.33 -3.16
N ALA A 176 -30.11 -0.42 -4.14
CA ALA A 176 -30.87 -0.55 -5.38
C ALA A 176 -30.42 -1.78 -6.19
N ALA A 177 -29.11 -1.99 -6.34
CA ALA A 177 -28.55 -3.15 -7.04
C ALA A 177 -28.90 -4.47 -6.32
N ALA A 178 -28.76 -4.51 -5.00
CA ALA A 178 -29.09 -5.68 -4.18
C ALA A 178 -30.56 -6.10 -4.35
N GLY A 179 -31.48 -5.13 -4.33
CA GLY A 179 -32.90 -5.39 -4.56
C GLY A 179 -33.20 -5.97 -5.94
N LEU A 180 -32.42 -5.63 -6.97
CA LEU A 180 -32.52 -6.21 -8.30
C LEU A 180 -31.93 -7.62 -8.37
N VAL A 181 -30.77 -7.85 -7.74
CA VAL A 181 -30.15 -9.18 -7.62
C VAL A 181 -31.09 -10.17 -6.91
N SER A 182 -31.76 -9.76 -5.83
CA SER A 182 -32.73 -10.61 -5.13
C SER A 182 -33.92 -11.01 -6.01
N ARG A 183 -34.32 -10.18 -6.98
CA ARG A 183 -35.39 -10.48 -7.95
C ARG A 183 -34.96 -11.42 -9.05
N LEU A 184 -33.66 -11.68 -9.20
CA LEU A 184 -33.10 -12.66 -10.11
C LEU A 184 -32.98 -14.05 -9.46
N GLY A 185 -33.61 -14.30 -8.31
CA GLY A 185 -33.63 -15.61 -7.66
C GLY A 185 -34.60 -16.59 -8.31
N GLY A 186 -34.28 -17.88 -8.29
CA GLY A 186 -35.10 -18.96 -8.86
C GLY A 186 -34.88 -19.20 -10.35
N ASP A 187 -35.77 -19.98 -10.97
CA ASP A 187 -35.65 -20.39 -12.38
C ASP A 187 -35.82 -19.22 -13.33
N VAL A 188 -34.96 -19.16 -14.35
CA VAL A 188 -34.87 -18.03 -15.26
C VAL A 188 -36.12 -17.94 -16.15
N ASN A 189 -36.73 -16.76 -16.27
CA ASN A 189 -37.93 -16.55 -17.08
C ASN A 189 -37.92 -15.18 -17.76
N SER A 190 -38.88 -14.95 -18.66
CA SER A 190 -39.00 -13.71 -19.46
C SER A 190 -39.06 -12.41 -18.66
N ARG A 191 -39.42 -12.42 -17.36
CA ARG A 191 -39.36 -11.23 -16.51
C ARG A 191 -37.95 -10.85 -16.11
N HIS A 192 -37.05 -11.83 -15.98
CA HIS A 192 -35.68 -11.59 -15.59
C HIS A 192 -34.92 -10.78 -16.64
N GLN A 193 -35.31 -10.82 -17.91
CA GLN A 193 -34.67 -10.01 -18.96
C GLN A 193 -34.66 -8.51 -18.62
N LYS A 194 -35.82 -7.94 -18.27
CA LYS A 194 -35.93 -6.52 -17.87
C LYS A 194 -35.20 -6.21 -16.56
N VAL A 195 -35.12 -7.20 -15.65
CA VAL A 195 -34.43 -7.05 -14.37
C VAL A 195 -32.91 -7.03 -14.59
N VAL A 196 -32.39 -7.90 -15.46
CA VAL A 196 -30.98 -7.93 -15.86
C VAL A 196 -30.60 -6.63 -16.56
N GLU A 197 -31.38 -6.17 -17.54
CA GLU A 197 -31.11 -4.89 -18.23
C GLU A 197 -31.02 -3.72 -17.25
N LYS A 198 -31.97 -3.65 -16.29
CA LYS A 198 -31.97 -2.62 -15.25
C LYS A 198 -30.78 -2.76 -14.30
N LEU A 199 -30.44 -3.99 -13.89
CA LEU A 199 -29.31 -4.26 -13.03
C LEU A 199 -28.01 -3.84 -13.72
N SER A 200 -27.79 -4.21 -14.97
CA SER A 200 -26.61 -3.81 -15.74
C SER A 200 -26.45 -2.30 -15.80
N ALA A 201 -27.51 -1.53 -16.07
CA ALA A 201 -27.43 -0.07 -16.08
C ALA A 201 -27.06 0.55 -14.72
N VAL A 202 -27.55 -0.04 -13.62
CA VAL A 202 -27.18 0.36 -12.26
C VAL A 202 -25.71 0.01 -11.99
N LEU A 203 -25.28 -1.20 -12.35
CA LEU A 203 -23.88 -1.64 -12.18
C LEU A 203 -22.91 -0.78 -13.00
N ASP A 204 -23.25 -0.40 -14.23
CA ASP A 204 -22.41 0.47 -15.07
C ASP A 204 -22.20 1.86 -14.43
N THR A 205 -23.26 2.42 -13.85
CA THR A 205 -23.21 3.72 -13.17
C THR A 205 -22.33 3.65 -11.93
N MET A 206 -22.59 2.64 -11.09
CA MET A 206 -21.86 2.36 -9.87
C MET A 206 -20.38 2.06 -10.14
N GLU A 207 -20.06 1.30 -11.19
CA GLU A 207 -18.69 1.02 -11.63
C GLU A 207 -17.95 2.29 -12.03
N SER A 208 -18.61 3.19 -12.77
CA SER A 208 -18.03 4.48 -13.13
C SER A 208 -17.77 5.36 -11.91
N GLN A 209 -18.67 5.36 -10.92
CA GLN A 209 -18.51 6.13 -9.69
C GLN A 209 -17.36 5.57 -8.85
N VAL A 210 -17.41 4.27 -8.53
CA VAL A 210 -16.37 3.59 -7.74
C VAL A 210 -14.99 3.78 -8.37
N SER A 211 -14.87 3.65 -9.70
CA SER A 211 -13.59 3.84 -10.38
C SER A 211 -13.08 5.28 -10.30
N ALA A 212 -13.93 6.27 -10.54
CA ALA A 212 -13.55 7.69 -10.42
C ALA A 212 -13.14 8.05 -8.99
N SER A 213 -13.82 7.44 -8.03
CA SER A 213 -13.59 7.58 -6.60
C SER A 213 -12.26 6.95 -6.18
N GLU A 214 -11.97 5.73 -6.61
CA GLU A 214 -10.68 5.07 -6.42
C GLU A 214 -9.52 5.89 -6.99
N GLU A 215 -9.64 6.37 -8.24
CA GLU A 215 -8.62 7.20 -8.90
C GLU A 215 -8.35 8.50 -8.13
N LYS A 216 -9.41 9.14 -7.63
CA LYS A 216 -9.30 10.38 -6.87
C LYS A 216 -8.53 10.16 -5.56
N ILE A 217 -8.83 9.09 -4.82
CA ILE A 217 -8.11 8.79 -3.57
C ILE A 217 -6.66 8.41 -3.86
N GLN A 218 -6.43 7.55 -4.84
CA GLN A 218 -5.07 7.18 -5.28
C GLN A 218 -4.24 8.41 -5.64
N ALA A 219 -4.84 9.40 -6.31
CA ALA A 219 -4.18 10.66 -6.60
C ALA A 219 -3.80 11.46 -5.34
N LEU A 220 -4.59 11.38 -4.25
CA LEU A 220 -4.30 12.08 -3.00
C LEU A 220 -3.05 11.54 -2.29
N TYR A 221 -2.88 10.22 -2.20
CA TYR A 221 -1.73 9.64 -1.50
C TYR A 221 -0.56 9.26 -2.41
N GLY A 222 -0.76 9.14 -3.73
CA GLY A 222 0.27 8.66 -4.63
C GLY A 222 1.55 9.50 -4.63
N GLU A 223 1.48 10.82 -4.39
CA GLU A 223 2.70 11.63 -4.23
C GLU A 223 3.49 11.25 -2.97
N VAL A 224 2.79 11.11 -1.84
CA VAL A 224 3.41 10.71 -0.56
C VAL A 224 4.01 9.32 -0.69
N GLU A 225 3.28 8.38 -1.28
CA GLU A 225 3.74 7.01 -1.54
C GLU A 225 5.04 6.97 -2.35
N ARG A 226 5.09 7.74 -3.45
CA ARG A 226 6.30 7.82 -4.29
C ARG A 226 7.50 8.37 -3.51
N GLU A 227 7.29 9.41 -2.70
CA GLU A 227 8.38 10.00 -1.92
C GLU A 227 8.84 9.11 -0.76
N VAL A 228 7.93 8.39 -0.12
CA VAL A 228 8.25 7.35 0.88
C VAL A 228 9.06 6.25 0.23
N SER A 229 8.61 5.72 -0.91
CA SER A 229 9.31 4.65 -1.64
C SER A 229 10.73 5.07 -2.05
N LYS A 230 10.91 6.29 -2.56
CA LYS A 230 12.25 6.83 -2.88
C LYS A 230 13.12 6.93 -1.63
N THR A 231 12.55 7.37 -0.51
CA THR A 231 13.29 7.52 0.75
C THR A 231 13.73 6.16 1.30
N LYS A 232 12.85 5.16 1.30
CA LYS A 232 13.19 3.76 1.65
C LYS A 232 14.29 3.21 0.75
N ALA A 233 14.17 3.40 -0.56
CA ALA A 233 15.20 2.95 -1.51
C ALA A 233 16.56 3.62 -1.23
N GLN A 234 16.56 4.89 -0.85
CA GLN A 234 17.79 5.58 -0.48
C GLN A 234 18.40 5.03 0.82
N VAL A 235 17.60 4.79 1.85
CA VAL A 235 18.07 4.19 3.11
C VAL A 235 18.63 2.78 2.87
N ALA A 236 17.90 1.93 2.15
CA ALA A 236 18.37 0.58 1.80
C ALA A 236 19.67 0.60 0.97
N LYS A 237 19.85 1.61 0.13
CA LYS A 237 21.11 1.79 -0.61
C LYS A 237 22.27 2.12 0.32
N ILE A 238 22.03 2.97 1.33
CA ILE A 238 23.03 3.31 2.35
C ILE A 238 23.38 2.08 3.19
N GLU A 239 22.39 1.28 3.59
CA GLU A 239 22.62 0.01 4.28
C GLU A 239 23.54 -0.90 3.47
N LYS A 240 23.28 -1.04 2.16
CA LYS A 240 24.16 -1.82 1.26
C LYS A 240 25.61 -1.28 1.26
N TYR A 241 25.79 0.05 1.29
CA TYR A 241 27.13 0.65 1.35
C TYR A 241 27.86 0.30 2.64
N LEU A 242 27.14 0.30 3.76
CA LEU A 242 27.69 -0.06 5.06
C LEU A 242 27.99 -1.56 5.14
N ASP A 243 27.17 -2.42 4.54
CA ASP A 243 27.44 -3.86 4.45
C ASP A 243 28.75 -4.14 3.70
N TRP A 244 28.97 -3.42 2.59
CA TRP A 244 30.23 -3.51 1.85
C TRP A 244 31.43 -3.00 2.65
N LEU A 245 31.25 -1.89 3.39
CA LEU A 245 32.31 -1.34 4.22
C LEU A 245 32.69 -2.28 5.37
N GLU A 246 31.71 -2.91 6.02
CA GLU A 246 31.94 -3.88 7.10
C GLU A 246 32.65 -5.14 6.61
N ALA A 247 32.40 -5.53 5.35
CA ALA A 247 33.08 -6.65 4.71
C ALA A 247 34.48 -6.30 4.16
N ALA A 248 34.84 -5.02 4.11
CA ALA A 248 36.11 -4.56 3.55
C ALA A 248 37.31 -4.93 4.44
N SER A 249 38.46 -5.12 3.81
CA SER A 249 39.74 -5.45 4.46
C SER A 249 40.44 -4.24 5.09
N PHE A 250 39.97 -3.03 4.82
CA PHE A 250 40.51 -1.78 5.36
C PHE A 250 39.60 -1.18 6.44
N GLN A 251 40.15 -0.21 7.17
CA GLN A 251 39.40 0.58 8.15
C GLN A 251 39.40 2.06 7.77
N LEU A 252 38.30 2.73 8.09
CA LEU A 252 38.22 4.19 8.02
C LEU A 252 39.12 4.82 9.09
N LYS A 253 39.73 5.95 8.76
CA LYS A 253 40.54 6.73 9.69
C LYS A 253 39.62 7.40 10.74
N PRO A 254 40.17 7.81 11.90
CA PRO A 254 39.41 8.63 12.84
C PRO A 254 38.83 9.88 12.16
N GLY A 255 37.51 10.06 12.25
CA GLY A 255 36.80 11.18 11.63
C GLY A 255 36.57 11.07 10.12
N GLU A 256 36.94 9.94 9.49
CA GLU A 256 36.58 9.63 8.11
C GLU A 256 35.20 8.96 8.05
N GLY A 257 34.34 9.43 7.15
CA GLY A 257 33.00 8.89 6.95
C GLY A 257 32.79 8.34 5.54
N LEU A 258 32.08 7.22 5.41
CA LEU A 258 31.67 6.70 4.11
C LEU A 258 30.57 7.56 3.49
N TYR A 259 30.82 8.12 2.30
CA TYR A 259 29.80 8.85 1.54
C TYR A 259 28.96 7.91 0.66
N ILE A 260 29.64 7.09 -0.16
CA ILE A 260 29.03 6.11 -1.06
C ILE A 260 29.99 4.94 -1.28
N ALA A 261 29.43 3.76 -1.55
CA ALA A 261 30.17 2.64 -2.13
C ALA A 261 29.48 2.16 -3.41
N ALA A 262 30.21 1.54 -4.32
CA ALA A 262 29.67 0.99 -5.55
C ALA A 262 30.47 -0.24 -5.99
N GLU A 263 29.79 -1.20 -6.62
CA GLU A 263 30.46 -2.21 -7.44
C GLU A 263 31.23 -1.51 -8.56
N ALA A 264 32.48 -1.91 -8.78
CA ALA A 264 33.36 -1.29 -9.77
C ALA A 264 34.30 -2.34 -10.38
N GLU A 265 34.62 -2.15 -11.67
CA GLU A 265 35.69 -2.85 -12.37
C GLU A 265 36.84 -1.86 -12.56
N TRP A 266 38.05 -2.21 -12.14
CA TRP A 266 39.24 -1.42 -12.46
C TRP A 266 39.77 -1.85 -13.82
N THR A 267 39.82 -0.94 -14.79
CA THR A 267 40.38 -1.25 -16.11
C THR A 267 41.80 -0.69 -16.22
N ASP A 268 42.80 -1.56 -16.23
CA ASP A 268 44.13 -1.25 -16.77
C ASP A 268 44.42 -2.09 -18.03
N ASP A 269 45.53 -1.80 -18.72
CA ASP A 269 45.89 -2.47 -19.98
C ASP A 269 46.22 -3.98 -19.83
N LYS A 270 46.26 -4.51 -18.61
CA LYS A 270 46.71 -5.89 -18.31
C LYS A 270 45.66 -6.74 -17.62
N ASP A 271 44.97 -6.19 -16.62
CA ASP A 271 43.99 -6.89 -15.80
C ASP A 271 42.73 -6.04 -15.58
N LYS A 272 41.63 -6.73 -15.25
CA LYS A 272 40.31 -6.14 -14.99
C LYS A 272 39.71 -6.66 -13.69
N PRO A 273 40.29 -6.32 -12.53
CA PRO A 273 39.77 -6.84 -11.27
C PRO A 273 38.40 -6.24 -10.96
N ASP A 274 37.46 -7.10 -10.60
CA ASP A 274 36.17 -6.71 -10.03
C ASP A 274 36.32 -6.41 -8.52
N GLY A 275 35.53 -5.46 -8.04
CA GLY A 275 35.59 -5.06 -6.63
C GLY A 275 34.59 -3.98 -6.24
N TYR A 276 34.94 -3.26 -5.18
CA TYR A 276 34.15 -2.17 -4.65
C TYR A 276 34.97 -0.88 -4.62
N LEU A 277 34.37 0.19 -5.11
CA LEU A 277 34.86 1.55 -4.96
C LEU A 277 34.15 2.22 -3.78
N PHE A 278 34.91 2.59 -2.77
CA PHE A 278 34.45 3.36 -1.62
C PHE A 278 34.86 4.82 -1.80
N VAL A 279 33.93 5.74 -1.59
CA VAL A 279 34.18 7.19 -1.57
C VAL A 279 33.86 7.69 -0.18
N THR A 280 34.84 8.31 0.45
CA THR A 280 34.73 8.95 1.77
C THR A 280 34.83 10.47 1.63
N ASP A 281 34.71 11.20 2.73
CA ASP A 281 35.03 12.63 2.78
C ASP A 281 36.52 12.94 2.65
N GLN A 282 37.40 11.93 2.72
CA GLN A 282 38.85 12.14 2.73
C GLN A 282 39.57 11.49 1.54
N ARG A 283 39.04 10.40 0.99
CA ARG A 283 39.69 9.62 -0.07
C ARG A 283 38.71 8.74 -0.83
N MET A 284 39.21 8.20 -1.93
CA MET A 284 38.57 7.11 -2.65
C MET A 284 39.45 5.87 -2.49
N ILE A 285 38.80 4.71 -2.34
CA ILE A 285 39.48 3.44 -2.09
C ILE A 285 38.88 2.39 -3.02
N PHE A 286 39.72 1.71 -3.81
CA PHE A 286 39.29 0.55 -4.59
C PHE A 286 39.80 -0.73 -3.92
N GLU A 287 38.86 -1.58 -3.51
CA GLU A 287 39.14 -2.93 -3.03
C GLU A 287 38.76 -3.94 -4.10
N GLN A 288 39.73 -4.70 -4.61
CA GLN A 288 39.46 -5.89 -5.40
C GLN A 288 38.75 -6.92 -4.53
N ASN A 289 37.63 -7.47 -5.00
CA ASN A 289 36.89 -8.50 -4.29
C ASN A 289 36.23 -9.45 -5.30
N GLU A 290 36.96 -10.49 -5.70
CA GLU A 290 36.52 -11.42 -6.74
C GLU A 290 37.03 -12.85 -6.51
N LYS A 291 36.43 -13.81 -7.22
CA LYS A 291 36.91 -15.21 -7.26
C LYS A 291 37.82 -15.39 -8.47
N THR A 292 39.12 -15.30 -8.26
CA THR A 292 40.14 -15.55 -9.29
C THR A 292 40.40 -17.05 -9.47
N GLY A 293 40.80 -17.48 -10.68
CA GLY A 293 41.29 -18.85 -10.93
C GLY A 293 40.30 -19.85 -11.55
N LYS A 294 39.18 -19.41 -12.16
CA LYS A 294 38.34 -20.30 -13.00
C LYS A 294 39.05 -20.59 -14.33
N ARG A 295 39.98 -21.56 -14.35
CA ARG A 295 40.52 -22.10 -15.60
C ARG A 295 40.08 -23.56 -15.75
N LEU A 296 39.22 -23.82 -16.75
CA LEU A 296 38.76 -25.13 -17.23
C LEU A 296 38.54 -26.22 -16.16
N GLY A 297 37.32 -26.33 -15.63
CA GLY A 297 36.79 -27.59 -15.07
C GLY A 297 37.26 -28.01 -13.68
N MET A 298 38.11 -27.24 -12.98
CA MET A 298 38.47 -27.54 -11.58
C MET A 298 37.74 -26.62 -10.61
N PHE A 299 36.94 -27.23 -9.74
CA PHE A 299 36.27 -26.58 -8.60
C PHE A 299 37.33 -26.04 -7.63
N GLY A 300 37.46 -24.70 -7.52
CA GLY A 300 38.33 -24.08 -6.51
C GLY A 300 38.92 -22.73 -6.93
N GLY A 301 38.07 -21.74 -7.26
CA GLY A 301 38.55 -20.36 -7.40
C GLY A 301 39.00 -19.80 -6.04
N LYS A 302 40.13 -19.08 -6.00
CA LYS A 302 40.63 -18.40 -4.81
C LYS A 302 39.90 -17.06 -4.68
N GLN A 303 39.40 -16.74 -3.49
CA GLN A 303 38.95 -15.37 -3.22
C GLN A 303 40.18 -14.47 -3.12
N THR A 304 40.21 -13.43 -3.92
CA THR A 304 41.19 -12.35 -3.83
C THR A 304 40.48 -11.14 -3.22
N GLN A 305 41.01 -10.65 -2.10
CA GLN A 305 40.55 -9.43 -1.44
C GLN A 305 41.76 -8.58 -1.08
N GLU A 306 41.93 -7.43 -1.71
CA GLU A 306 43.08 -6.53 -1.51
C GLU A 306 42.72 -5.08 -1.88
N VAL A 307 43.23 -4.12 -1.11
CA VAL A 307 43.15 -2.69 -1.44
C VAL A 307 44.22 -2.36 -2.48
N LEU A 308 43.80 -1.92 -3.67
CA LEU A 308 44.73 -1.56 -4.75
C LEU A 308 45.06 -0.07 -4.77
N TRP A 309 44.14 0.78 -4.30
CA TRP A 309 44.27 2.23 -4.36
C TRP A 309 43.46 2.89 -3.24
#